data_AF-A0A0H3HM71-F1
#
_entry.id   AF-A0A0H3HM71-F1
#
_cell.length_a   1.000
_cell.length_b   1.000
_cell.length_c   1.000
_cell.angle_alpha   90.00
_cell.angle_beta   90.00
_cell.angle_gamma   90.00
#
_symmetry.space_group_name_H-M   'P 1'
#
loop_
_entity.id
_entity.type
_entity.pdbx_description
1 polymer ?
#
loop_
_entity_poly.entity_id
_entity_poly.type
_entity_poly.pdbx_seq_one_letter_code
_entity_poly.pdbx_strand_id
1 'polypeptide(L)'
;MSEKKFSRVVLSVGFMAEKIMSHFGDRFAGIDLAYSVESDPLGTGGALKATLPYCEGDHAFVFNGDTYLDLEVDELDDGWQTGGFPTIVARQVPDTGRYGRLVVDGGRVTGFAEKGVSGPGLINAGCYVLPKDILAGETAETFSFETDFMSSAVQSRRFDVFVTRGQFIDIGVPEDFYRAQDELSGICK
;
A
#
# COMPACT_ATOMS: atom_id res chain seq x y z
N MET A 1 13.18 1.49 1.75
CA MET A 1 12.72 1.28 3.15
C MET A 1 13.85 1.40 4.16
N SER A 2 15.02 0.80 3.93
CA SER A 2 16.19 0.86 4.82
C SER A 2 16.67 2.28 5.11
N GLU A 3 16.61 3.15 4.10
CA GLU A 3 16.95 4.57 4.22
C GLU A 3 15.84 5.42 4.90
N LYS A 4 14.66 4.83 5.15
CA LYS A 4 13.46 5.52 5.62
C LYS A 4 13.00 5.10 7.01
N LYS A 5 13.97 4.77 7.89
CA LYS A 5 13.77 4.43 9.32
C LYS A 5 12.95 3.17 9.63
N PHE A 6 12.54 2.40 8.63
CA PHE A 6 11.93 1.09 8.87
C PHE A 6 12.98 0.10 9.33
N SER A 7 12.82 -0.45 10.54
CA SER A 7 13.65 -1.52 11.08
C SER A 7 13.07 -2.92 10.84
N ARG A 8 11.76 -3.02 10.58
CA ARG A 8 11.04 -4.27 10.39
C ARG A 8 10.06 -4.18 9.23
N VAL A 9 9.99 -5.22 8.41
CA VAL A 9 9.02 -5.37 7.32
C VAL A 9 8.41 -6.78 7.37
N VAL A 10 7.10 -6.86 7.20
CA VAL A 10 6.40 -8.15 7.04
C VAL A 10 6.01 -8.30 5.57
N LEU A 11 6.50 -9.35 4.93
CA LEU A 11 6.17 -9.68 3.55
C LEU A 11 4.98 -10.65 3.53
N SER A 12 3.84 -10.22 3.00
CA SER A 12 2.73 -11.11 2.67
C SER A 12 3.09 -11.84 1.38
N VAL A 13 3.30 -13.16 1.46
CA VAL A 13 3.79 -13.98 0.36
C VAL A 13 2.87 -15.17 0.13
N GLY A 14 2.57 -15.43 -1.14
CA GLY A 14 1.79 -16.59 -1.57
C GLY A 14 2.49 -17.32 -2.71
N PHE A 15 2.15 -16.96 -3.95
CA PHE A 15 2.77 -17.56 -5.13
C PHE A 15 4.30 -17.43 -5.13
N MET A 16 4.99 -18.57 -5.26
CA MET A 16 6.46 -18.67 -5.19
C MET A 16 7.08 -18.09 -3.89
N ALA A 17 6.38 -18.14 -2.76
CA ALA A 17 6.88 -17.68 -1.46
C ALA A 17 8.30 -18.19 -1.14
N GLU A 18 8.59 -19.48 -1.41
CA GLU A 18 9.91 -20.07 -1.18
C GLU A 18 11.05 -19.32 -1.90
N LYS A 19 10.82 -18.82 -3.12
CA LYS A 19 11.84 -18.06 -3.86
C LYS A 19 12.09 -16.70 -3.22
N ILE A 20 11.03 -16.02 -2.79
CA ILE A 20 11.11 -14.72 -2.12
C ILE A 20 11.84 -14.89 -0.78
N MET A 21 11.43 -15.86 0.02
CA MET A 21 12.04 -16.17 1.32
C MET A 21 13.51 -16.56 1.17
N SER A 22 13.84 -17.43 0.21
CA SER A 22 15.22 -17.85 -0.05
C SER A 22 16.11 -16.70 -0.52
N HIS A 23 15.57 -15.77 -1.31
CA HIS A 23 16.33 -14.62 -1.80
C HIS A 23 16.62 -13.58 -0.72
N PHE A 24 15.63 -13.24 0.11
CA PHE A 24 15.74 -12.15 1.08
C PHE A 24 16.18 -12.60 2.48
N GLY A 25 15.84 -13.83 2.89
CA GLY A 25 16.09 -14.35 4.24
C GLY A 25 15.43 -13.52 5.35
N ASP A 26 15.81 -13.76 6.60
CA ASP A 26 15.17 -13.09 7.75
C ASP A 26 15.68 -11.67 7.99
N ARG A 27 16.68 -11.21 7.21
CA ARG A 27 17.23 -9.86 7.29
C ARG A 27 17.81 -9.44 5.95
N PHE A 28 17.36 -8.29 5.43
CA PHE A 28 17.81 -7.75 4.15
C PHE A 28 18.06 -6.25 4.24
N ALA A 29 19.19 -5.76 3.69
CA ALA A 29 19.57 -4.34 3.71
C ALA A 29 19.47 -3.66 5.10
N GLY A 30 19.76 -4.41 6.17
CA GLY A 30 19.69 -3.92 7.56
C GLY A 30 18.30 -3.93 8.21
N ILE A 31 17.27 -4.41 7.51
CA ILE A 31 15.89 -4.52 7.97
C ILE A 31 15.59 -5.97 8.37
N ASP A 32 14.91 -6.17 9.50
CA ASP A 32 14.40 -7.47 9.91
C ASP A 32 13.15 -7.82 9.11
N LEU A 33 13.15 -9.00 8.50
CA LEU A 33 12.05 -9.48 7.69
C LEU A 33 11.27 -10.56 8.44
N ALA A 34 9.95 -10.46 8.36
CA ALA A 34 9.04 -11.54 8.72
C ALA A 34 8.16 -11.87 7.51
N TYR A 35 7.60 -13.08 7.52
CA TYR A 35 6.81 -13.58 6.40
C TYR A 35 5.44 -14.02 6.90
N SER A 36 4.41 -13.49 6.25
CA SER A 36 3.04 -14.01 6.36
C SER A 36 2.80 -14.86 5.12
N VAL A 37 2.87 -16.19 5.27
CA VAL A 37 2.77 -17.13 4.16
C VAL A 37 1.33 -17.58 3.99
N GLU A 38 0.75 -17.29 2.83
CA GLU A 38 -0.59 -17.72 2.45
C GLU A 38 -0.54 -19.12 1.80
N SER A 39 -1.29 -20.08 2.35
CA SER A 39 -1.45 -21.41 1.75
C SER A 39 -2.43 -21.40 0.57
N ASP A 40 -3.43 -20.53 0.65
CA ASP A 40 -4.53 -20.38 -0.30
C ASP A 40 -4.72 -18.90 -0.62
N PRO A 41 -5.19 -18.52 -1.83
CA PRO A 41 -5.37 -17.12 -2.19
C PRO A 41 -6.43 -16.45 -1.30
N LEU A 42 -6.01 -15.55 -0.39
CA LEU A 42 -6.92 -14.83 0.52
C LEU A 42 -7.45 -13.52 -0.07
N GLY A 43 -6.97 -13.12 -1.25
CA GLY A 43 -7.19 -11.76 -1.76
C GLY A 43 -6.43 -10.72 -0.93
N THR A 44 -6.37 -9.48 -1.40
CA THR A 44 -5.55 -8.43 -0.76
C THR A 44 -6.00 -8.08 0.65
N GLY A 45 -7.30 -8.18 0.94
CA GLY A 45 -7.87 -7.92 2.25
C GLY A 45 -7.59 -9.04 3.24
N GLY A 46 -7.77 -10.30 2.82
CA GLY A 46 -7.46 -11.45 3.65
C GLY A 46 -5.97 -11.58 3.95
N ALA A 47 -5.13 -11.35 2.93
CA ALA A 47 -3.67 -11.24 3.07
C ALA A 47 -3.27 -10.20 4.13
N LEU A 48 -3.85 -9.00 4.04
CA LEU A 48 -3.60 -7.93 4.99
C LEU A 48 -4.08 -8.29 6.41
N LYS A 49 -5.27 -8.88 6.54
CA LYS A 49 -5.83 -9.36 7.81
C LYS A 49 -4.90 -10.36 8.50
N ALA A 50 -4.34 -11.30 7.75
CA ALA A 50 -3.39 -12.28 8.25
C ALA A 50 -2.02 -11.66 8.61
N THR A 51 -1.63 -10.59 7.92
CA THR A 51 -0.31 -9.97 8.04
C THR A 51 -0.22 -8.94 9.19
N LEU A 52 -1.26 -8.12 9.41
CA LEU A 52 -1.26 -7.06 10.42
C LEU A 52 -0.87 -7.51 11.85
N PRO A 53 -1.22 -8.71 12.34
CA PRO A 53 -0.78 -9.20 13.65
C PRO A 53 0.74 -9.29 13.83
N TYR A 54 1.50 -9.49 12.74
CA TYR A 54 2.97 -9.58 12.77
C TYR A 54 3.68 -8.22 12.78
N CYS A 55 2.96 -7.13 12.47
CA CYS A 55 3.48 -5.78 12.55
C CYS A 55 3.65 -5.35 14.01
N GLU A 56 4.63 -4.50 14.29
CA GLU A 56 4.83 -3.90 15.61
C GLU A 56 4.28 -2.48 15.63
N GLY A 57 4.07 -1.91 16.82
CA GLY A 57 3.47 -0.57 16.97
C GLY A 57 1.94 -0.56 16.97
N ASP A 58 1.36 0.64 16.86
CA ASP A 58 -0.08 0.92 16.83
C ASP A 58 -0.65 0.99 15.40
N HIS A 59 0.21 1.28 14.43
CA HIS A 59 -0.12 1.38 13.01
C HIS A 59 0.93 0.72 12.13
N ALA A 60 0.57 0.48 10.87
CA ALA A 60 1.44 -0.10 9.86
C ALA A 60 1.38 0.70 8.56
N PHE A 61 2.54 0.85 7.93
CA PHE A 61 2.63 1.25 6.54
C PHE A 61 2.47 0.01 5.66
N VAL A 62 1.47 0.03 4.79
CA VAL A 62 1.14 -1.07 3.88
C VAL A 62 1.45 -0.61 2.47
N PHE A 63 2.12 -1.47 1.71
CA PHE A 63 2.52 -1.19 0.32
C PHE A 63 2.11 -2.35 -0.56
N ASN A 64 1.60 -2.05 -1.75
CA ASN A 64 1.48 -3.03 -2.81
C ASN A 64 2.88 -3.47 -3.27
N GLY A 65 3.06 -4.78 -3.49
CA GLY A 65 4.36 -5.36 -3.84
C GLY A 65 4.84 -5.08 -5.27
N ASP A 66 3.97 -4.57 -6.14
CA ASP A 66 4.21 -4.22 -7.53
C ASP A 66 4.39 -2.70 -7.75
N THR A 67 4.41 -1.93 -6.67
CA THR A 67 4.50 -0.48 -6.74
C THR A 67 5.77 0.01 -6.05
N TYR A 68 6.58 0.77 -6.77
CA TYR A 68 7.63 1.58 -6.17
C TYR A 68 7.09 2.97 -5.86
N LEU A 69 7.27 3.41 -4.62
CA LEU A 69 6.86 4.72 -4.17
C LEU A 69 7.93 5.36 -3.29
N ASP A 70 8.48 6.50 -3.73
CA ASP A 70 9.42 7.31 -2.96
C ASP A 70 8.68 8.15 -1.90
N LEU A 71 8.16 7.46 -0.89
CA LEU A 71 7.22 8.00 0.10
C LEU A 71 7.81 9.00 1.11
N GLU A 72 7.08 10.07 1.41
CA GLU A 72 7.36 11.00 2.51
C GLU A 72 6.96 10.42 3.89
N VAL A 73 7.71 9.40 4.34
CA VAL A 73 7.40 8.62 5.56
C VAL A 73 7.24 9.49 6.81
N ASP A 74 8.14 10.45 7.02
CA ASP A 74 8.10 11.32 8.20
C ASP A 74 6.81 12.17 8.24
N GLU A 75 6.38 12.72 7.10
CA GLU A 75 5.14 13.52 7.01
C GLU A 75 3.88 12.67 7.26
N LEU A 76 3.91 11.41 6.82
CA LEU A 76 2.82 10.46 7.03
C LEU A 76 2.73 9.98 8.49
N ASP A 77 3.87 9.69 9.12
CA ASP A 77 3.91 9.33 10.53
C ASP A 77 3.45 10.53 11.38
N ASP A 78 3.94 11.75 11.13
CA ASP A 78 3.47 12.97 11.81
C ASP A 78 1.95 13.15 11.66
N GLY A 79 1.42 12.88 10.46
CA GLY A 79 -0.02 12.89 10.19
C GLY A 79 -0.79 11.86 11.03
N TRP A 80 -0.25 10.64 11.14
CA TRP A 80 -0.81 9.60 12.00
C TRP A 80 -0.76 10.01 13.48
N GLN A 81 0.38 10.47 13.99
CA GLN A 81 0.55 10.87 15.38
C GLN A 81 -0.38 12.04 15.77
N THR A 82 -0.69 12.94 14.82
CA THR A 82 -1.56 14.09 15.05
C THR A 82 -3.05 13.73 14.96
N GLY A 83 -3.43 12.92 13.97
CA GLY A 83 -4.83 12.65 13.63
C GLY A 83 -5.35 11.30 14.10
N GLY A 84 -4.53 10.26 14.07
CA GLY A 84 -4.90 8.87 14.35
C GLY A 84 -5.89 8.28 13.35
N PHE A 85 -5.98 8.84 12.14
CA PHE A 85 -6.91 8.37 11.10
C PHE A 85 -6.18 7.52 10.06
N PRO A 86 -6.79 6.41 9.60
CA PRO A 86 -6.27 5.67 8.46
C PRO A 86 -6.09 6.59 7.25
N THR A 87 -4.96 6.47 6.56
CA THR A 87 -4.59 7.36 5.46
C THR A 87 -4.36 6.56 4.19
N ILE A 88 -4.96 7.04 3.09
CA ILE A 88 -4.71 6.51 1.74
C ILE A 88 -3.72 7.45 1.06
N VAL A 89 -2.61 6.90 0.58
CA VAL A 89 -1.64 7.67 -0.20
C VAL A 89 -2.12 7.76 -1.64
N ALA A 90 -2.23 8.99 -2.13
CA ALA A 90 -2.72 9.31 -3.45
C ALA A 90 -1.62 9.90 -4.33
N ARG A 91 -1.69 9.65 -5.63
CA ARG A 91 -0.83 10.29 -6.63
C ARG A 91 -1.66 11.07 -7.64
N GLN A 92 -1.28 12.31 -7.89
CA GLN A 92 -1.82 13.07 -9.01
C GLN A 92 -1.18 12.58 -10.31
N VAL A 93 -2.01 12.14 -11.25
CA VAL A 93 -1.56 11.69 -12.58
C VAL A 93 -2.27 12.50 -13.68
N PRO A 94 -1.66 12.62 -14.88
CA PRO A 94 -2.27 13.31 -16.01
C PRO A 94 -3.44 12.53 -16.63
N ASP A 95 -3.48 11.21 -16.45
CA ASP A 95 -4.56 10.36 -16.95
C ASP A 95 -4.90 9.22 -15.98
N THR A 96 -6.15 9.18 -15.50
CA THR A 96 -6.68 8.13 -14.62
C THR A 96 -7.30 6.96 -15.37
N GLY A 97 -7.35 6.94 -16.70
CA GLY A 97 -8.13 5.96 -17.46
C GLY A 97 -7.83 4.49 -17.13
N ARG A 98 -6.59 4.17 -16.75
CA ARG A 98 -6.14 2.82 -16.37
C ARG A 98 -6.32 2.50 -14.86
N TYR A 99 -6.52 3.51 -14.04
CA TYR A 99 -6.54 3.43 -12.59
C TYR A 99 -7.94 3.72 -12.03
N GLY A 100 -8.19 3.30 -10.78
CA GLY A 100 -9.34 3.80 -10.03
C GLY A 100 -9.06 5.22 -9.54
N ARG A 101 -10.00 6.15 -9.74
CA ARG A 101 -9.84 7.54 -9.29
C ARG A 101 -10.37 7.70 -7.87
N LEU A 102 -9.59 8.35 -7.01
CA LEU A 102 -10.05 8.72 -5.67
C LEU A 102 -11.01 9.90 -5.76
N VAL A 103 -12.13 9.81 -5.04
CA VAL A 103 -13.03 10.93 -4.78
C VAL A 103 -12.64 11.50 -3.42
N VAL A 104 -12.25 12.78 -3.42
CA VAL A 104 -11.74 13.47 -2.23
C VAL A 104 -12.61 14.68 -1.93
N ASP A 105 -12.99 14.84 -0.66
CA ASP A 105 -13.66 16.03 -0.15
C ASP A 105 -13.06 16.43 1.21
N GLY A 106 -12.76 17.71 1.39
CA GLY A 106 -12.21 18.24 2.65
C GLY A 106 -10.95 17.51 3.18
N GLY A 107 -10.08 17.02 2.29
CA GLY A 107 -8.87 16.27 2.67
C GLY A 107 -9.12 14.82 3.07
N ARG A 108 -10.29 14.26 2.74
CA ARG A 108 -10.69 12.88 3.05
C ARG A 108 -11.08 12.14 1.80
N VAL A 109 -10.82 10.84 1.75
CA VAL A 109 -11.36 9.98 0.71
C VAL A 109 -12.80 9.66 1.04
N THR A 110 -13.72 9.92 0.10
CA THR A 110 -15.16 9.67 0.24
C THR A 110 -15.66 8.57 -0.69
N GLY A 111 -14.83 8.12 -1.64
CA GLY A 111 -15.16 7.05 -2.55
C GLY A 111 -14.11 6.80 -3.61
N PHE A 112 -14.41 5.85 -4.48
CA PHE A 112 -13.61 5.47 -5.63
C PHE A 112 -14.50 5.52 -6.87
N ALA A 113 -14.06 6.19 -7.92
CA ALA A 113 -14.71 6.15 -9.22
C ALA A 113 -14.15 5.00 -10.06
N GLU A 114 -15.01 4.36 -10.85
CA GLU A 114 -14.64 3.24 -11.71
C GLU A 114 -13.52 3.59 -12.70
N LYS A 115 -12.76 2.57 -13.09
CA LYS A 115 -11.74 2.66 -14.14
C LYS A 115 -12.39 3.06 -15.47
N GLY A 116 -11.59 3.67 -16.36
CA GLY A 116 -12.03 4.01 -17.72
C GLY A 116 -12.44 5.47 -17.93
N VAL A 117 -12.44 6.29 -16.88
CA VAL A 117 -12.55 7.75 -17.03
C VAL A 117 -11.15 8.34 -17.24
N SER A 118 -10.88 8.77 -18.47
CA SER A 118 -9.63 9.44 -18.81
C SER A 118 -9.55 10.88 -18.33
N GLY A 119 -8.34 11.36 -18.11
CA GLY A 119 -8.02 12.74 -17.73
C GLY A 119 -7.37 12.85 -16.35
N PRO A 120 -6.95 14.06 -15.95
CA PRO A 120 -6.16 14.24 -14.76
C PRO A 120 -6.97 13.97 -13.49
N GLY A 121 -6.34 13.31 -12.52
CA GLY A 121 -6.97 12.98 -11.25
C GLY A 121 -6.02 12.34 -10.24
N LEU A 122 -6.55 12.13 -9.04
CA LEU A 122 -5.87 11.41 -7.98
C LEU A 122 -6.16 9.92 -8.12
N ILE A 123 -5.11 9.11 -8.11
CA ILE A 123 -5.20 7.65 -8.05
C ILE A 123 -4.73 7.16 -6.69
N ASN A 124 -5.19 5.98 -6.31
CA ASN A 124 -4.61 5.25 -5.20
C ASN A 124 -3.17 4.85 -5.57
N ALA A 125 -2.19 5.24 -4.76
CA ALA A 125 -0.78 4.94 -4.99
C ALA A 125 -0.35 3.57 -4.43
N GLY A 126 -1.29 2.73 -3.99
CA GLY A 126 -1.00 1.41 -3.45
C GLY A 126 -0.26 1.46 -2.11
N CYS A 127 -0.36 2.58 -1.39
CA CYS A 127 0.24 2.75 -0.08
C CYS A 127 -0.77 3.30 0.93
N TYR A 128 -0.73 2.77 2.14
CA TYR A 128 -1.67 3.06 3.20
C TYR A 128 -0.97 3.18 4.55
N VAL A 129 -1.49 4.03 5.42
CA VAL A 129 -1.15 4.05 6.85
C VAL A 129 -2.39 3.60 7.60
N LEU A 130 -2.34 2.45 8.25
CA LEU A 130 -3.52 1.79 8.82
C LEU A 130 -3.29 1.43 10.29
N PRO A 131 -4.28 1.58 11.18
CA PRO A 131 -4.22 0.96 12.49
C PRO A 131 -4.23 -0.55 12.35
N LYS A 132 -3.57 -1.25 13.27
CA LYS A 132 -3.46 -2.72 13.21
C LYS A 132 -4.80 -3.44 13.34
N ASP A 133 -5.79 -2.81 13.98
CA ASP A 133 -7.12 -3.36 14.22
C ASP A 133 -8.16 -2.93 13.16
N ILE A 134 -7.73 -2.29 12.07
CA ILE A 134 -8.62 -1.78 11.01
C ILE A 134 -9.60 -2.84 10.48
N LEU A 135 -9.18 -4.12 10.49
CA LEU A 135 -9.91 -5.30 10.02
C LEU A 135 -10.49 -6.17 11.15
N ALA A 136 -10.47 -5.74 12.42
CA ALA A 136 -10.88 -6.57 13.56
C ALA A 136 -12.36 -7.02 13.50
N GLY A 137 -13.23 -6.26 12.82
CA GLY A 137 -14.63 -6.61 12.60
C GLY A 137 -14.90 -7.41 11.33
N GLU A 138 -13.89 -7.66 10.50
CA GLU A 138 -14.08 -8.36 9.23
C GLU A 138 -14.15 -9.87 9.44
N THR A 139 -15.28 -10.47 9.04
CA THR A 139 -15.53 -11.91 9.21
C THR A 139 -15.14 -12.71 7.97
N ALA A 140 -15.00 -12.07 6.81
CA ALA A 140 -14.51 -12.74 5.62
C ALA A 140 -13.02 -13.11 5.78
N GLU A 141 -12.67 -14.29 5.27
CA GLU A 141 -11.26 -14.74 5.17
C GLU A 141 -10.68 -14.42 3.79
N THR A 142 -11.52 -14.48 2.74
CA THR A 142 -11.13 -14.16 1.37
C THR A 142 -11.89 -12.94 0.89
N PHE A 143 -11.19 -11.83 0.67
CA PHE A 143 -11.77 -10.57 0.20
C PHE A 143 -10.69 -9.62 -0.33
N SER A 144 -11.12 -8.68 -1.16
CA SER A 144 -10.29 -7.58 -1.65
C SER A 144 -10.33 -6.40 -0.69
N PHE A 145 -9.15 -5.91 -0.31
CA PHE A 145 -9.04 -4.75 0.57
C PHE A 145 -9.69 -3.51 -0.06
N GLU A 146 -9.50 -3.29 -1.36
CA GLU A 146 -9.97 -2.08 -2.03
C GLU A 146 -11.48 -2.13 -2.34
N THR A 147 -11.93 -3.21 -2.97
CA THR A 147 -13.30 -3.29 -3.50
C THR A 147 -14.31 -3.71 -2.44
N ASP A 148 -13.96 -4.63 -1.56
CA ASP A 148 -14.93 -5.24 -0.64
C ASP A 148 -14.95 -4.48 0.70
N PHE A 149 -13.79 -4.00 1.13
CA PHE A 149 -13.64 -3.32 2.42
C PHE A 149 -13.53 -1.80 2.29
N MET A 150 -12.52 -1.26 1.60
CA MET A 150 -12.29 0.20 1.57
C MET A 150 -13.46 0.96 0.93
N SER A 151 -14.04 0.44 -0.15
CA SER A 151 -15.11 1.12 -0.89
C SER A 151 -16.34 1.46 -0.04
N SER A 152 -16.67 0.62 0.96
CA SER A 152 -17.72 0.89 1.95
C SER A 152 -17.18 1.61 3.20
N ALA A 153 -15.96 1.29 3.61
CA ALA A 153 -15.34 1.87 4.79
C ALA A 153 -15.14 3.39 4.66
N VAL A 154 -14.68 3.90 3.51
CA VAL A 154 -14.48 5.34 3.30
C VAL A 154 -15.78 6.17 3.38
N GLN A 155 -16.94 5.51 3.24
CA GLN A 155 -18.25 6.15 3.37
C GLN A 155 -18.74 6.21 4.82
N SER A 156 -18.29 5.27 5.66
CA SER A 156 -18.79 5.07 7.03
C SER A 156 -17.80 5.52 8.10
N ARG A 157 -16.51 5.63 7.77
CA ARG A 157 -15.46 6.13 8.65
C ARG A 157 -14.52 7.05 7.89
N ARG A 158 -13.84 7.91 8.64
CA ARG A 158 -12.87 8.85 8.09
C ARG A 158 -11.62 8.12 7.60
N PHE A 159 -11.24 8.40 6.37
CA PHE A 159 -9.91 8.16 5.84
C PHE A 159 -9.34 9.47 5.33
N ASP A 160 -8.15 9.83 5.79
CA ASP A 160 -7.45 10.99 5.27
C ASP A 160 -6.77 10.63 3.94
N VAL A 161 -6.57 11.64 3.08
CA VAL A 161 -5.76 11.48 1.87
C VAL A 161 -4.43 12.20 2.03
N PHE A 162 -3.35 11.52 1.68
CA PHE A 162 -2.03 12.13 1.57
C PHE A 162 -1.59 12.12 0.11
N VAL A 163 -1.45 13.29 -0.50
CA VAL A 163 -1.02 13.39 -1.91
C VAL A 163 0.49 13.43 -1.97
N THR A 164 1.12 12.29 -2.34
CA THR A 164 2.58 12.17 -2.42
C THR A 164 3.15 12.94 -3.60
N ARG A 165 4.28 13.60 -3.37
CA ARG A 165 5.12 14.23 -4.39
C ARG A 165 6.22 13.27 -4.86
N GLY A 166 6.45 12.18 -4.13
CA GLY A 166 7.37 11.10 -4.44
C GLY A 166 7.22 10.50 -5.83
N GLN A 167 8.31 9.92 -6.33
CA GLN A 167 8.31 9.12 -7.54
C GLN A 167 7.39 7.91 -7.36
N PHE A 168 6.59 7.62 -8.39
CA PHE A 168 5.64 6.50 -8.43
C PHE A 168 5.88 5.71 -9.71
N ILE A 169 6.01 4.39 -9.56
CA ILE A 169 6.16 3.43 -10.67
C ILE A 169 5.32 2.20 -10.32
N ASP A 170 4.42 1.81 -11.22
CA ASP A 170 3.64 0.58 -11.13
C ASP A 170 4.17 -0.43 -12.17
N ILE A 171 4.89 -1.46 -11.72
CA ILE A 171 5.50 -2.44 -12.64
C ILE A 171 4.47 -3.38 -13.29
N GLY A 172 3.20 -3.32 -12.88
CA GLY A 172 2.08 -3.95 -13.60
C GLY A 172 1.76 -3.26 -14.92
N VAL A 173 2.19 -2.00 -15.10
CA VAL A 173 2.05 -1.25 -16.35
C VAL A 173 3.29 -1.46 -17.22
N PRO A 174 3.15 -1.95 -18.47
CA PRO A 174 4.31 -2.27 -19.31
C PRO A 174 5.27 -1.10 -19.51
N GLU A 175 4.74 0.11 -19.71
CA GLU A 175 5.56 1.31 -19.89
C GLU A 175 6.36 1.65 -18.61
N ASP A 176 5.76 1.50 -17.43
CA ASP A 176 6.41 1.73 -16.14
C ASP A 176 7.40 0.63 -15.80
N PHE A 177 7.15 -0.62 -16.18
CA PHE A 177 8.13 -1.70 -16.07
C PHE A 177 9.43 -1.38 -16.82
N TYR A 178 9.35 -0.85 -18.05
CA TYR A 178 10.53 -0.44 -18.79
C TYR A 178 11.23 0.77 -18.17
N ARG A 179 10.46 1.76 -17.71
CA ARG A 179 11.00 2.92 -16.98
C ARG A 179 11.75 2.49 -15.72
N ALA A 180 11.22 1.52 -14.97
CA ALA A 180 11.81 1.01 -13.75
C ALA A 180 13.24 0.48 -13.96
N GLN A 181 13.52 -0.14 -15.11
CA GLN A 181 14.84 -0.68 -15.43
C GLN A 181 15.92 0.41 -15.54
N ASP A 182 15.55 1.61 -15.95
CA ASP A 182 16.46 2.76 -16.05
C ASP A 182 16.45 3.57 -14.75
N GLU A 183 15.26 4.01 -14.33
CA GLU A 183 15.07 4.96 -13.22
C GLU A 183 15.44 4.35 -11.86
N LEU A 184 15.28 3.04 -11.64
CA LEU A 184 15.57 2.38 -10.36
C LEU A 184 16.93 1.66 -10.32
N SER A 185 17.65 1.62 -11.44
CA SER A 185 18.94 0.92 -11.55
C SER A 185 20.00 1.40 -10.53
N GLY A 186 19.90 2.65 -10.09
CA GLY A 186 20.80 3.26 -9.10
C GLY A 186 20.38 3.13 -7.64
N ILE A 187 19.13 2.70 -7.36
CA ILE A 187 18.52 2.73 -6.03
C ILE A 187 18.74 1.40 -5.27
N CYS A 188 18.89 0.29 -5.99
CA CYS A 188 19.24 -1.01 -5.42
C CYS A 188 20.77 -1.22 -5.46
N LYS A 189 21.50 -0.70 -4.47
CA LYS A 189 22.91 -1.06 -4.22
C LYS A 189 23.14 -1.46 -2.77
#